data_AF-X1P9N8-F1
#
_entry.id   AF-X1P9N8-F1
#
_cell.length_a   1.000
_cell.length_b   1.000
_cell.length_c   1.000
_cell.angle_alpha   90.00
_cell.angle_beta   90.00
_cell.angle_gamma   90.00
#
_symmetry.space_group_name_H-M   'P 1'
#
loop_
_entity.id
_entity.type
_entity.pdbx_description
1 polymer ?
#
loop_
_entity_poly.entity_id
_entity_poly.type
_entity_poly.pdbx_seq_one_letter_code
_entity_poly.pdbx_strand_id
1 'polypeptide(L)'
;WFVESLEKTGERIGIKRIAVDYKTCSENELKVACKNHVRIEYENFKIFIRFLERNHIARLCYTRGSTAMAAFLLNHYVRKIYIHNNKEAIKLERDSYKGGRVECFYLGVRKNAVFVTDGVYRQEKWPSFRGLLRSGKPEDYVVETVTKHLIRNYTKGDVTPSGVVRPFVFDE
;
A
#
# COMPACT_ATOMS: atom_id res chain seq x y z
N TRP A 1 10.59 -12.62 -3.21
CA TRP A 1 11.34 -12.12 -2.04
C TRP A 1 11.12 -10.63 -1.84
N PHE A 2 11.40 -9.82 -2.86
CA PHE A 2 11.18 -8.37 -2.88
C PHE A 2 9.70 -8.05 -3.18
N VAL A 3 9.16 -6.98 -2.59
CA VAL A 3 7.76 -6.52 -2.79
C VAL A 3 7.66 -5.43 -3.84
N GLU A 4 8.77 -4.73 -4.10
CA GLU A 4 8.86 -3.73 -5.15
C GLU A 4 8.59 -4.36 -6.52
N SER A 5 7.86 -3.65 -7.40
CA SER A 5 7.63 -4.15 -8.76
C SER A 5 8.94 -4.23 -9.54
N LEU A 6 8.98 -5.11 -10.55
CA LEU A 6 10.19 -5.29 -11.37
C LEU A 6 10.58 -4.02 -12.12
N GLU A 7 9.60 -3.18 -12.49
CA GLU A 7 9.81 -1.88 -13.14
C GLU A 7 10.58 -0.93 -12.23
N LYS A 8 10.08 -0.75 -11.00
CA LYS A 8 10.69 0.12 -9.99
C LYS A 8 12.07 -0.41 -9.57
N THR A 9 12.19 -1.73 -9.42
CA THR A 9 13.48 -2.37 -9.15
C THR A 9 14.47 -2.08 -10.26
N GLY A 10 14.04 -2.21 -11.53
CA GLY A 10 14.83 -1.91 -12.71
C GLY A 10 15.31 -0.46 -12.77
N GLU A 11 14.42 0.50 -12.52
CA GLU A 11 14.75 1.92 -12.41
C GLU A 11 15.80 2.19 -11.32
N ARG A 12 15.64 1.58 -10.14
CA ARG A 12 16.56 1.73 -9.00
C ARG A 12 17.96 1.18 -9.28
N ILE A 13 18.07 0.06 -10.01
CA ILE A 13 19.37 -0.55 -10.35
C ILE A 13 19.97 -0.03 -11.67
N GLY A 14 19.24 0.81 -12.42
CA GLY A 14 19.66 1.34 -13.71
C GLY A 14 19.47 0.39 -14.90
N ILE A 15 18.69 -0.68 -14.75
CA ILE A 15 18.34 -1.63 -15.83
C ILE A 15 16.85 -1.47 -16.12
N LYS A 16 16.50 -0.72 -17.17
CA LYS A 16 15.10 -0.55 -17.55
C LYS A 16 14.47 -1.89 -17.95
N ARG A 17 13.29 -2.17 -17.38
CA ARG A 17 12.47 -3.32 -17.76
C ARG A 17 11.93 -3.13 -19.18
N ILE A 18 12.05 -4.16 -20.00
CA ILE A 18 11.40 -4.21 -21.31
C ILE A 18 9.90 -4.49 -21.09
N ALA A 19 9.04 -3.58 -21.53
CA ALA A 19 7.60 -3.79 -21.57
C ALA A 19 7.24 -4.70 -22.75
N VAL A 20 6.34 -5.66 -22.55
CA VAL A 20 5.92 -6.62 -23.56
C VAL A 20 4.40 -6.66 -23.59
N ASP A 21 3.82 -6.60 -24.79
CA ASP A 21 2.44 -6.97 -25.01
C ASP A 21 2.36 -8.47 -25.31
N TYR A 22 1.90 -9.25 -24.33
CA TYR A 22 1.82 -10.71 -24.42
C TYR A 22 0.85 -11.22 -25.49
N LYS A 23 -0.01 -10.36 -26.05
CA LYS A 23 -0.96 -10.75 -27.10
C LYS A 23 -0.36 -10.70 -28.50
N THR A 24 0.62 -9.83 -28.72
CA THR A 24 1.10 -9.49 -30.06
C THR A 24 2.59 -9.75 -30.26
N CYS A 25 3.35 -10.02 -29.19
CA CYS A 25 4.80 -10.17 -29.28
C CYS A 25 5.23 -11.44 -30.03
N SER A 26 6.34 -11.32 -30.77
CA SER A 26 7.03 -12.46 -31.36
C SER A 26 7.80 -13.27 -30.30
N GLU A 27 8.09 -14.54 -30.59
CA GLU A 27 8.85 -15.41 -29.68
C GLU A 27 10.26 -14.86 -29.38
N ASN A 28 10.91 -14.23 -30.37
CA ASN A 28 12.24 -13.65 -30.20
C ASN A 28 12.21 -12.45 -29.24
N GLU A 29 11.23 -11.55 -29.38
CA GLU A 29 11.05 -10.41 -28.46
C GLU A 29 10.76 -10.90 -27.05
N LEU A 30 9.93 -11.94 -26.91
CA LEU A 30 9.61 -12.53 -25.61
C LEU A 30 10.85 -13.12 -24.93
N LYS A 31 11.70 -13.85 -25.67
CA LYS A 31 12.97 -14.39 -25.14
C LYS A 31 13.90 -13.28 -24.65
N VAL A 32 14.03 -12.18 -25.40
CA VAL A 32 14.86 -11.03 -25.02
C VAL A 32 14.32 -10.36 -23.75
N ALA A 33 13.00 -10.16 -23.66
CA ALA A 33 12.37 -9.57 -22.50
C ALA A 33 12.49 -10.46 -21.25
N CYS A 34 12.23 -11.76 -21.36
CA CYS A 34 12.40 -12.71 -20.26
C CYS A 34 13.85 -12.70 -19.72
N LYS A 35 14.85 -12.66 -20.61
CA LYS A 35 16.26 -12.54 -20.22
C LYS A 35 16.54 -11.22 -19.47
N ASN A 36 15.99 -10.10 -19.94
CA ASN A 36 16.10 -8.80 -19.26
C ASN A 36 15.43 -8.84 -17.87
N HIS A 37 14.25 -9.42 -17.74
CA HIS A 37 13.52 -9.50 -16.47
C HIS A 37 14.27 -10.34 -15.43
N VAL A 38 14.78 -11.52 -15.82
CA VAL A 38 15.62 -12.35 -14.95
C VAL A 38 16.92 -11.63 -14.58
N ARG A 39 17.52 -10.88 -15.51
CA ARG A 39 18.73 -10.10 -15.26
C ARG A 39 18.52 -9.04 -14.18
N ILE A 40 17.37 -8.36 -14.17
CA ILE A 40 17.00 -7.37 -13.14
C ILE A 40 16.95 -8.03 -11.76
N GLU A 41 16.24 -9.15 -11.63
CA GLU A 41 16.16 -9.89 -10.36
C GLU A 41 17.52 -10.41 -9.90
N TYR A 42 18.32 -10.94 -10.82
CA TYR A 42 19.65 -11.45 -10.53
C TYR A 42 20.59 -10.35 -9.97
N GLU A 43 20.63 -9.18 -10.60
CA GLU A 43 21.44 -8.06 -10.09
C GLU A 43 20.90 -7.50 -8.77
N ASN A 44 19.58 -7.47 -8.59
CA ASN A 44 18.97 -7.09 -7.32
C ASN A 44 19.36 -8.06 -6.18
N PHE A 45 19.35 -9.37 -6.43
CA PHE A 45 19.83 -10.37 -5.49
C PHE A 45 21.32 -10.22 -5.17
N LYS A 46 22.18 -9.93 -6.15
CA LYS A 46 23.60 -9.66 -5.91
C LYS A 46 23.81 -8.48 -4.98
N ILE A 47 23.06 -7.39 -5.16
CA ILE A 47 23.11 -6.23 -4.25
C ILE A 47 22.69 -6.67 -2.84
N PHE A 48 21.63 -7.45 -2.73
CA PHE A 48 21.12 -7.92 -1.44
C PHE A 48 22.10 -8.86 -0.73
N ILE A 49 22.74 -9.79 -1.44
CA ILE A 49 23.77 -10.68 -0.87
C ILE A 49 24.94 -9.86 -0.33
N ARG A 50 25.44 -8.87 -1.10
CA ARG A 50 26.49 -7.97 -0.61
C ARG A 50 26.08 -7.22 0.65
N PHE A 51 24.81 -6.83 0.76
CA PHE A 51 24.29 -6.22 1.99
C PHE A 51 24.34 -7.21 3.16
N LEU A 52 23.90 -8.46 2.97
CA LEU A 52 23.93 -9.48 4.01
C LEU A 52 25.37 -9.76 4.48
N GLU A 53 26.30 -9.93 3.54
CA GLU A 53 27.71 -10.16 3.83
C GLU A 53 28.34 -9.00 4.61
N ARG A 54 28.11 -7.75 4.16
CA ARG A 54 28.63 -6.54 4.83
C ARG A 54 28.11 -6.35 6.25
N ASN A 55 26.91 -6.84 6.55
CA ASN A 55 26.30 -6.74 7.88
C ASN A 55 26.45 -8.04 8.70
N HIS A 56 27.27 -8.98 8.22
CA HIS A 56 27.50 -10.29 8.83
C HIS A 56 26.21 -11.08 9.09
N ILE A 57 25.19 -10.93 8.23
CA ILE A 57 23.92 -11.65 8.36
C ILE A 57 24.05 -13.00 7.65
N ALA A 58 24.35 -14.05 8.42
CA ALA A 58 24.66 -15.37 7.87
C ALA A 58 23.44 -16.15 7.33
N ARG A 59 22.21 -15.81 7.74
CA ARG A 59 21.02 -16.62 7.44
C ARG A 59 20.03 -15.89 6.56
N LEU A 60 19.98 -16.29 5.28
CA LEU A 60 18.90 -15.95 4.36
C LEU A 60 17.77 -17.00 4.49
N CYS A 61 16.66 -16.61 5.13
CA CYS A 61 15.51 -17.49 5.34
C CYS A 61 14.58 -17.52 4.10
N TYR A 62 13.43 -18.21 4.17
CA TYR A 62 12.41 -18.22 3.09
C TYR A 62 11.50 -16.97 3.09
N THR A 63 11.39 -16.27 4.22
CA THR A 63 10.68 -14.99 4.31
C THR A 63 11.60 -13.86 4.77
N ARG A 64 11.25 -12.64 4.36
CA ARG A 64 11.92 -11.41 4.81
C ARG A 64 11.85 -11.26 6.34
N GLY A 65 10.70 -11.57 6.93
CA GLY A 65 10.50 -11.49 8.39
C GLY A 65 11.40 -12.46 9.14
N SER A 66 11.52 -13.69 8.66
CA SER A 66 12.43 -14.68 9.24
C SER A 66 13.90 -14.28 9.11
N THR A 67 14.30 -13.64 8.00
CA THR A 67 15.66 -13.13 7.81
C THR A 67 15.95 -11.96 8.75
N ALA A 68 15.00 -11.04 8.89
CA ALA A 68 15.10 -9.93 9.84
C ALA A 68 15.22 -10.44 11.28
N MET A 69 14.43 -11.46 11.66
CA MET A 69 14.54 -12.08 12.98
C MET A 69 15.89 -12.77 13.18
N ALA A 70 16.41 -13.47 12.16
CA ALA A 70 17.72 -14.09 12.23
C ALA A 70 18.85 -13.05 12.41
N ALA A 71 18.76 -11.92 11.71
CA ALA A 71 19.70 -10.80 11.87
C ALA A 71 19.62 -10.18 13.28
N PHE A 72 18.40 -10.00 13.81
CA PHE A 72 18.19 -9.52 15.18
C PHE A 72 18.79 -10.47 16.22
N LEU A 73 18.54 -11.78 16.08
CA LEU A 73 19.05 -12.79 17.00
C LEU A 73 20.58 -12.86 17.02
N LEU A 74 21.23 -12.61 15.88
CA LEU A 74 22.69 -12.65 15.78
C LEU A 74 23.36 -11.43 16.43
N ASN A 75 22.86 -10.22 16.13
CA ASN A 75 23.58 -8.98 16.47
C ASN A 75 22.98 -8.21 17.65
N HIS A 76 21.72 -8.45 18.01
CA HIS A 76 20.97 -7.60 18.94
C HIS A 76 20.29 -8.36 20.09
N TYR A 77 20.38 -9.68 20.13
CA TYR A 77 19.82 -10.48 21.22
C TYR A 77 20.75 -10.51 22.44
N VAL A 78 20.81 -9.36 23.13
CA VAL A 78 21.67 -9.17 24.31
C VAL A 78 21.05 -9.81 25.56
N ARG A 79 19.73 -9.97 25.61
CA ARG A 79 18.99 -10.53 26.75
C ARG A 79 18.04 -11.63 26.29
N LYS A 80 17.84 -12.62 27.16
CA LYS A 80 16.95 -13.74 26.88
C LYS A 80 15.49 -13.25 26.84
N ILE A 81 14.82 -13.46 25.72
CA ILE A 81 13.37 -13.25 25.59
C ILE A 81 12.68 -14.50 26.15
N TYR A 82 11.81 -14.31 27.13
CA TYR A 82 10.98 -15.37 27.70
C TYR A 82 9.59 -15.30 27.09
N ILE A 83 9.04 -16.46 26.75
CA ILE A 83 7.68 -16.61 26.24
C ILE A 83 6.88 -17.33 27.31
N HIS A 84 5.80 -16.73 27.80
CA HIS A 84 4.90 -17.37 28.76
C HIS A 84 3.77 -18.11 28.04
N ASN A 85 3.16 -19.06 28.75
CA ASN A 85 2.01 -19.84 28.27
C ASN A 85 0.71 -19.51 29.03
N ASN A 86 0.64 -18.37 29.73
CA ASN A 86 -0.61 -17.92 30.35
C ASN A 86 -1.60 -17.48 29.25
N LYS A 87 -2.67 -18.26 29.06
CA LYS A 87 -3.69 -18.02 28.03
C LYS A 87 -4.43 -16.70 28.19
N GLU A 88 -4.73 -16.30 29.43
CA GLU A 88 -5.47 -15.06 29.71
C GLU A 88 -4.63 -13.84 29.34
N ALA A 89 -3.35 -13.85 29.71
CA ALA A 89 -2.40 -12.80 29.36
C ALA A 89 -2.22 -12.69 27.83
N ILE A 90 -2.00 -13.82 27.14
CA ILE A 90 -1.86 -13.83 25.67
C ILE A 90 -3.11 -13.29 24.99
N LYS A 91 -4.30 -13.62 25.49
CA LYS A 91 -5.55 -13.09 24.94
C LYS A 91 -5.61 -11.57 25.11
N LEU A 92 -5.33 -11.07 26.31
CA LEU A 92 -5.31 -9.63 26.60
C LEU A 92 -4.29 -8.88 25.74
N GLU A 93 -3.09 -9.42 25.56
CA GLU A 93 -2.04 -8.85 24.70
C GLU A 93 -2.50 -8.74 23.25
N ARG A 94 -3.11 -9.81 22.72
CA ARG A 94 -3.64 -9.83 21.34
C ARG A 94 -4.82 -8.90 21.16
N ASP A 95 -5.72 -8.84 22.13
CA ASP A 95 -6.87 -7.93 22.13
C ASP A 95 -6.40 -6.46 22.18
N SER A 96 -5.28 -6.20 22.87
CA SER A 96 -4.65 -4.88 22.98
C SER A 96 -3.78 -4.50 21.77
N TYR A 97 -3.34 -5.47 20.96
CA TYR A 97 -2.53 -5.21 19.77
C TYR A 97 -3.37 -4.52 18.69
N LYS A 98 -3.20 -3.20 18.55
CA LYS A 98 -3.85 -2.37 17.52
C LYS A 98 -2.84 -1.96 16.45
N GLY A 99 -3.32 -1.84 15.20
CA GLY A 99 -2.52 -1.33 14.09
C GLY A 99 -2.28 0.18 14.16
N GLY A 100 -1.80 0.76 13.06
CA GLY A 100 -1.64 2.22 12.97
C GLY A 100 -2.98 2.95 13.10
N ARG A 101 -2.98 4.07 13.82
CA ARG A 101 -4.16 4.96 13.92
C ARG A 101 -4.42 5.61 12.57
N VAL A 102 -5.60 5.36 12.01
CA VAL A 102 -6.09 6.02 10.79
C VAL A 102 -7.35 6.78 11.15
N GLU A 103 -7.35 8.09 10.92
CA GLU A 103 -8.51 8.94 11.18
C GLU A 103 -9.04 9.55 9.89
N CYS A 104 -10.35 9.48 9.71
CA CYS A 104 -11.04 10.23 8.68
C CYS A 104 -11.53 11.54 9.30
N PHE A 105 -10.79 12.63 9.10
CA PHE A 105 -11.18 13.95 9.61
C PHE A 105 -12.49 14.47 9.03
N TYR A 106 -12.91 13.96 7.87
CA TYR A 106 -14.10 14.43 7.18
C TYR A 106 -14.74 13.39 6.26
N LEU A 107 -16.01 13.05 6.52
CA LEU A 107 -16.83 12.21 5.65
C LEU A 107 -17.91 13.06 4.96
N GLY A 108 -18.02 12.94 3.64
CA GLY A 108 -19.06 13.64 2.85
C GLY A 108 -18.68 15.07 2.41
N VAL A 109 -19.60 16.02 2.61
CA VAL A 109 -19.50 17.43 2.17
C VAL A 109 -19.37 18.37 3.36
N ARG A 110 -18.33 19.22 3.37
CA ARG A 110 -18.00 20.18 4.45
C ARG A 110 -19.22 20.97 4.94
N LYS A 111 -19.25 21.30 6.25
CA LYS A 111 -20.32 22.10 6.86
C LYS A 111 -20.58 23.44 6.13
N ASN A 112 -19.52 24.06 5.62
CA ASN A 112 -19.58 25.35 4.93
C ASN A 112 -19.78 25.20 3.40
N ALA A 113 -20.14 24.02 2.93
CA ALA A 113 -20.37 23.82 1.51
C ALA A 113 -21.69 24.43 1.06
N VAL A 114 -21.69 24.97 -0.15
CA VAL A 114 -22.86 25.56 -0.78
C VAL A 114 -23.62 24.45 -1.50
N PHE A 115 -24.88 24.25 -1.13
CA PHE A 115 -25.79 23.37 -1.88
C PHE A 115 -26.05 23.98 -3.26
N VAL A 116 -25.90 23.18 -4.31
CA VAL A 116 -26.16 23.61 -5.69
C VAL A 116 -27.45 22.96 -6.20
N THR A 117 -27.51 21.63 -6.19
CA THR A 117 -28.68 20.82 -6.55
C THR A 117 -28.69 19.51 -5.76
N ASP A 118 -29.73 18.68 -5.90
CA ASP A 118 -29.78 17.40 -5.18
C ASP A 118 -28.54 16.54 -5.49
N GLY A 119 -27.87 16.10 -4.42
CA GLY A 119 -26.58 15.40 -4.50
C GLY A 119 -25.39 16.26 -4.95
N VAL A 120 -25.53 17.55 -5.26
CA VAL A 120 -24.42 18.38 -5.78
C VAL A 120 -24.10 19.54 -4.85
N TYR A 121 -22.86 19.61 -4.39
CA TYR A 121 -22.38 20.61 -3.45
C TYR A 121 -21.08 21.24 -3.94
N ARG A 122 -20.91 22.54 -3.70
CA ARG A 122 -19.69 23.27 -4.00
C ARG A 122 -18.95 23.56 -2.69
N GLN A 123 -17.68 23.19 -2.61
CA GLN A 123 -16.87 23.41 -1.42
C GLN A 123 -15.42 23.76 -1.76
N GLU A 124 -14.78 24.47 -0.85
CA GLU A 124 -13.35 24.70 -0.92
C GLU A 124 -12.55 23.41 -0.75
N LYS A 125 -11.49 23.29 -1.54
CA LYS A 125 -10.47 22.26 -1.47
C LYS A 125 -9.15 22.95 -1.14
N TRP A 126 -8.69 22.65 0.06
CA TRP A 126 -7.45 23.18 0.58
C TRP A 126 -6.33 22.21 0.20
N PRO A 127 -5.29 22.66 -0.53
CA PRO A 127 -4.20 21.78 -0.92
C PRO A 127 -3.45 21.29 0.32
N SER A 128 -3.18 20.00 0.38
CA SER A 128 -2.24 19.45 1.36
C SER A 128 -0.82 19.77 0.92
N PHE A 129 0.13 19.85 1.86
CA PHE A 129 1.54 20.09 1.53
C PHE A 129 2.08 19.09 0.51
N ARG A 130 1.72 17.81 0.63
CA ARG A 130 2.07 16.77 -0.35
C ARG A 130 1.40 17.00 -1.72
N GLY A 131 0.18 17.53 -1.74
CA GLY A 131 -0.50 17.91 -2.98
C GLY A 131 0.16 19.09 -3.67
N LEU A 132 0.59 20.08 -2.87
CA LEU A 132 1.31 21.27 -3.32
C LEU A 132 2.69 20.93 -3.91
N LEU A 133 3.43 20.02 -3.29
CA LEU A 133 4.71 19.53 -3.87
C LEU A 133 4.52 18.80 -5.21
N ARG A 134 3.33 18.23 -5.47
CA ARG A 134 3.01 17.53 -6.73
C ARG A 134 2.46 18.45 -7.81
N SER A 135 2.04 19.67 -7.47
CA SER A 135 1.46 20.61 -8.44
C SER A 135 2.51 21.27 -9.33
N GLY A 136 3.81 21.14 -9.00
CA GLY A 136 4.91 21.79 -9.73
C GLY A 136 5.08 23.28 -9.40
N LYS A 137 4.21 23.85 -8.56
CA LYS A 137 4.26 25.24 -8.07
C LYS A 137 4.09 25.26 -6.54
N PRO A 138 5.12 24.82 -5.78
CA PRO A 138 4.98 24.66 -4.35
C PRO A 138 4.90 25.99 -3.57
N GLU A 139 5.29 27.09 -4.21
CA GLU A 139 5.25 28.44 -3.63
C GLU A 139 3.82 29.03 -3.61
N ASP A 140 2.90 28.48 -4.43
CA ASP A 140 1.56 29.02 -4.61
C ASP A 140 0.51 28.25 -3.77
N TYR A 141 0.09 28.81 -2.63
CA TYR A 141 -1.00 28.23 -1.82
C TYR A 141 -2.38 28.72 -2.29
N VAL A 142 -2.93 28.08 -3.33
CA VAL A 142 -4.24 28.44 -3.90
C VAL A 142 -5.35 27.53 -3.36
N VAL A 143 -6.39 28.12 -2.76
CA VAL A 143 -7.61 27.41 -2.37
C VAL A 143 -8.55 27.31 -3.57
N GLU A 144 -8.78 26.09 -4.04
CA GLU A 144 -9.67 25.83 -5.17
C GLU A 144 -11.10 25.60 -4.70
N THR A 145 -12.07 25.96 -5.53
CA THR A 145 -13.46 25.55 -5.32
C THR A 145 -13.76 24.31 -6.15
N VAL A 146 -14.26 23.25 -5.51
CA VAL A 146 -14.57 21.96 -6.15
C VAL A 146 -16.04 21.61 -5.98
N THR A 147 -16.65 21.14 -7.07
CA THR A 147 -18.00 20.56 -7.06
C THR A 147 -17.91 19.07 -6.70
N LYS A 148 -18.60 18.67 -5.64
CA LYS A 148 -18.78 17.28 -5.23
C LYS A 148 -20.15 16.78 -5.66
N HIS A 149 -20.16 15.63 -6.33
CA HIS A 149 -21.37 14.86 -6.61
C HIS A 149 -21.46 13.71 -5.60
N LEU A 150 -22.54 13.68 -4.84
CA LEU A 150 -22.90 12.68 -3.85
C LEU A 150 -24.08 11.88 -4.36
N ILE A 151 -23.84 10.60 -4.60
CA ILE A 151 -24.90 9.64 -4.88
C ILE A 151 -25.37 9.09 -3.54
N ARG A 152 -26.53 9.56 -3.07
CA ARG A 152 -27.16 9.08 -1.83
C ARG A 152 -28.18 7.98 -2.06
N ASN A 153 -28.60 7.76 -3.29
CA ASN A 153 -29.45 6.63 -3.65
C ASN A 153 -28.60 5.34 -3.60
N TYR A 154 -28.86 4.50 -2.61
CA TYR A 154 -28.16 3.23 -2.47
C TYR A 154 -29.00 2.13 -3.15
N THR A 155 -28.62 1.78 -4.38
CA THR A 155 -29.38 0.84 -5.22
C THR A 155 -28.91 -0.61 -5.10
N LYS A 156 -28.03 -0.94 -4.14
CA LYS A 156 -27.46 -2.29 -4.00
C LYS A 156 -28.15 -3.14 -2.92
N GLY A 157 -29.34 -2.73 -2.47
CA GLY A 157 -30.11 -3.43 -1.45
C GLY A 157 -31.23 -2.56 -0.88
N ASP A 158 -32.09 -3.17 -0.07
CA ASP A 158 -33.18 -2.47 0.62
C ASP A 158 -32.65 -1.76 1.86
N VAL A 159 -32.72 -0.43 1.84
CA VAL A 159 -32.32 0.40 2.99
C VAL A 159 -33.47 0.45 3.99
N THR A 160 -33.26 -0.09 5.19
CA THR A 160 -34.26 -0.03 6.28
C THR A 160 -34.38 1.39 6.82
N PRO A 161 -35.47 1.74 7.53
CA PRO A 161 -35.62 3.03 8.21
C PRO A 161 -34.50 3.34 9.23
N SER A 162 -33.81 2.31 9.73
CA SER A 162 -32.65 2.44 10.63
C SER A 162 -31.31 2.70 9.91
N GLY A 163 -31.32 2.76 8.57
CA GLY A 163 -30.12 2.97 7.75
C GLY A 163 -29.28 1.71 7.50
N VAL A 164 -29.79 0.52 7.86
CA VAL A 164 -29.14 -0.76 7.56
C VAL A 164 -29.52 -1.18 6.14
N VAL A 165 -28.52 -1.59 5.35
CA VAL A 165 -28.74 -2.09 4.00
C VAL A 165 -28.93 -3.61 4.05
N ARG A 166 -30.08 -4.11 3.58
CA ARG A 166 -30.29 -5.54 3.33
C ARG A 166 -29.91 -5.85 1.87
N PRO A 167 -28.97 -6.76 1.61
CA PRO A 167 -28.62 -7.11 0.24
C PRO A 167 -29.82 -7.78 -0.45
N PHE A 168 -29.93 -7.60 -1.77
CA PHE A 168 -30.89 -8.38 -2.55
C PHE A 168 -30.51 -9.86 -2.48
N VAL A 169 -31.49 -10.71 -2.19
CA VAL A 169 -31.35 -12.16 -2.26
C VAL A 169 -31.91 -12.57 -3.62
N PHE A 170 -31.15 -13.36 -4.38
CA PHE A 170 -31.66 -13.96 -5.60
C PHE A 170 -32.64 -15.07 -5.22
N ASP A 171 -33.80 -15.12 -5.86
CA ASP A 171 -34.65 -16.29 -5.81
C ASP A 171 -33.90 -17.47 -6.47
N GLU A 172 -33.97 -18.65 -5.84
CA GLU A 172 -33.34 -19.90 -6.34
C GLU A 172 -33.91 -20.35 -7.69
#